data_AF-A0A927CAA6-F1
#
_entry.id   AF-A0A927CAA6-F1
#
_cell.length_a   1.000
_cell.length_b   1.000
_cell.length_c   1.000
_cell.angle_alpha   90.00
_cell.angle_beta   90.00
_cell.angle_gamma   90.00
#
_symmetry.space_group_name_H-M   'P 1'
#
loop_
_entity.id
_entity.type
_entity.pdbx_description
1 polymer ?
#
loop_
_entity_poly.entity_id
_entity_poly.type
_entity_poly.pdbx_seq_one_letter_code
_entity_poly.pdbx_strand_id
1 'polypeptide(L)' 'MEKLLTHAGGVLAGYVLTELPLDGTMISSLEPVLDGVGIVSMVLFSGTLIYKAVKTLMGK' A
#
# COMPACT_ATOMS: atom_id res chain seq x y z
N MET A 1 -16.13 10.96 1.16
CA MET A 1 -16.09 9.50 0.95
C MET A 1 -14.91 9.06 0.09
N GLU A 2 -14.49 9.84 -0.90
CA GLU A 2 -13.39 9.50 -1.83
C GLU A 2 -12.03 9.26 -1.14
N LYS A 3 -11.70 10.03 -0.10
CA LYS A 3 -10.38 9.98 0.57
C LYS A 3 -10.07 8.66 1.27
N LEU A 4 -11.07 7.96 1.82
CA LEU A 4 -10.85 6.66 2.49
C LEU A 4 -10.62 5.56 1.46
N LEU A 5 -11.39 5.57 0.37
CA LEU A 5 -11.23 4.63 -0.74
C LEU A 5 -9.85 4.76 -1.40
N THR A 6 -9.29 5.96 -1.52
CA THR A 6 -7.92 6.14 -2.02
C THR A 6 -6.88 5.49 -1.12
N HIS A 7 -7.04 5.56 0.21
CA HIS A 7 -6.04 5.02 1.14
C HIS A 7 -6.19 3.50 1.26
N ALA A 8 -7.42 3.01 1.36
CA ALA A 8 -7.71 1.58 1.32
C ALA A 8 -7.24 0.96 -0.01
N GLY A 9 -7.53 1.63 -1.14
CA GLY A 9 -7.05 1.24 -2.47
C GLY A 9 -5.53 1.26 -2.59
N GLY A 10 -4.85 2.22 -1.95
CA GLY A 10 -3.39 2.28 -1.90
C GLY A 10 -2.76 1.13 -1.11
N VAL A 11 -3.38 0.71 0.01
CA VAL A 11 -2.94 -0.47 0.77
C VAL A 11 -3.15 -1.75 -0.06
N LEU A 12 -4.33 -1.91 -0.66
CA LEU A 12 -4.66 -3.06 -1.50
C LEU A 12 -3.79 -3.12 -2.76
N ALA A 13 -3.49 -1.98 -3.39
CA ALA A 13 -2.57 -1.92 -4.52
C ALA A 13 -1.15 -2.33 -4.12
N GLY A 14 -0.67 -1.91 -2.95
CA GLY A 14 0.61 -2.37 -2.41
C GLY A 14 0.66 -3.88 -2.21
N TYR A 15 -0.45 -4.49 -1.76
CA TYR A 15 -0.60 -5.96 -1.60
C TYR A 15 -0.58 -6.70 -2.91
N VAL A 16 -1.32 -6.22 -3.90
CA VAL A 16 -1.31 -6.83 -5.22
C VAL A 16 0.06 -6.70 -5.86
N LEU A 17 0.81 -5.63 -5.57
CA LEU A 17 2.16 -5.43 -6.10
C LEU A 17 3.18 -6.45 -5.57
N THR A 18 3.06 -6.84 -4.29
CA THR A 18 3.92 -7.86 -3.65
C THR A 18 3.53 -9.30 -4.00
N GLU A 19 2.28 -9.53 -4.39
CA GLU A 19 1.74 -10.86 -4.72
C GLU A 19 1.67 -11.10 -6.23
N LEU A 20 2.33 -10.26 -7.02
CA LEU A 20 2.38 -10.43 -8.48
C LEU A 20 3.26 -11.64 -8.82
N PRO A 21 2.73 -12.65 -9.53
CA PRO A 21 3.53 -13.79 -9.97
C PRO A 21 4.46 -13.32 -11.09
N LEU A 22 5.70 -12.99 -10.75
CA LEU A 22 6.74 -12.57 -11.70
C LEU A 22 7.67 -13.73 -12.11
N ASP A 23 7.53 -14.89 -11.48
CA ASP A 23 8.26 -16.11 -11.79
C ASP A 23 8.16 -16.49 -13.27
N GLY A 24 9.31 -16.70 -13.92
CA GLY A 24 9.39 -17.07 -15.33
C GLY A 24 9.10 -15.94 -16.33
N THR A 25 8.91 -14.70 -15.86
CA THR A 25 8.72 -13.51 -16.71
C THR A 25 10.03 -12.74 -16.91
N MET A 26 10.11 -11.91 -17.96
CA MET A 26 11.26 -11.02 -18.21
C MET A 26 11.47 -9.95 -17.12
N ILE A 27 10.55 -9.81 -16.18
CA ILE A 27 10.52 -8.78 -15.14
C ILE A 27 10.83 -9.36 -13.74
N SER A 28 11.11 -10.66 -13.65
CA SER A 28 11.51 -11.36 -12.41
C SER A 28 12.72 -10.73 -11.70
N SER A 29 13.62 -10.06 -12.43
CA SER A 29 14.75 -9.34 -11.82
C SER A 29 14.34 -8.06 -11.07
N LEU A 30 13.14 -7.53 -11.32
CA LEU A 30 12.58 -6.36 -10.63
C LEU A 30 11.71 -6.74 -9.44
N GLU A 31 11.42 -8.01 -9.23
CA GLU A 31 10.63 -8.54 -8.10
C GLU A 31 11.02 -7.92 -6.74
N PRO A 32 12.30 -7.88 -6.31
CA PRO A 32 12.65 -7.24 -5.04
C PRO A 32 12.37 -5.73 -4.99
N VAL A 33 12.34 -5.06 -6.15
CA VAL A 33 11.99 -3.64 -6.26
C VAL A 33 10.48 -3.45 -6.17
N LEU A 34 9.69 -4.27 -6.87
CA LEU A 34 8.23 -4.24 -6.77
C LEU A 34 7.75 -4.55 -5.36
N ASP A 35 8.35 -5.53 -4.70
CA ASP A 35 8.05 -5.85 -3.30
C ASP A 35 8.34 -4.67 -2.38
N GLY A 36 9.53 -4.05 -2.54
CA GLY A 36 9.90 -2.85 -1.78
C GLY A 36 8.89 -1.72 -1.96
N VAL A 37 8.46 -1.45 -3.19
CA VAL A 37 7.45 -0.42 -3.50
C VAL A 37 6.09 -0.78 -2.91
N GLY A 38 5.67 -2.06 -2.98
CA GLY A 38 4.41 -2.53 -2.43
C GLY A 38 4.35 -2.38 -0.91
N ILE A 39 5.42 -2.81 -0.22
CA ILE A 39 5.56 -2.66 1.24
C ILE A 39 5.53 -1.18 1.64
N VAL A 40 6.32 -0.33 0.98
CA VAL A 40 6.35 1.12 1.27
C VAL A 40 4.97 1.75 1.07
N SER A 41 4.27 1.37 -0.01
CA SER A 41 2.92 1.85 -0.28
C SER A 41 1.95 1.44 0.83
N MET A 42 1.95 0.16 1.24
CA MET A 42 1.11 -0.31 2.34
C MET A 42 1.38 0.47 3.63
N VAL A 43 2.64 0.66 3.99
CA VAL A 43 3.03 1.34 5.24
C VAL A 43 2.57 2.79 5.23
N LEU A 44 2.78 3.52 4.12
CA LEU A 44 2.37 4.92 4.01
C LEU A 44 0.84 5.09 4.05
N PHE A 45 0.11 4.29 3.29
CA PHE A 45 -1.36 4.39 3.24
C PHE A 45 -2.02 3.89 4.53
N SER A 46 -1.49 2.83 5.15
CA SER A 46 -1.95 2.34 6.45
C SER A 46 -1.64 3.36 7.55
N GLY A 47 -0.42 3.87 7.61
CA GLY A 47 -0.02 4.89 8.60
C GLY A 47 -0.84 6.17 8.50
N THR A 48 -1.17 6.61 7.28
CA THR A 48 -2.04 7.78 7.09
C THR A 48 -3.49 7.54 7.51
N LEU A 49 -4.02 6.32 7.33
CA LEU A 49 -5.33 5.94 7.87
C LEU A 49 -5.33 5.94 9.40
N ILE A 50 -4.32 5.32 10.01
CA ILE A 50 -4.16 5.29 11.48
C ILE A 50 -4.05 6.71 12.02
N TYR A 51 -3.20 7.55 11.41
CA TYR A 51 -3.05 8.95 11.80
C TYR A 51 -4.38 9.72 11.75
N LYS A 52 -5.15 9.55 10.67
CA LYS A 52 -6.46 10.19 10.53
C LYS A 52 -7.45 9.68 11.56
N ALA A 53 -7.50 8.37 11.80
CA ALA A 53 -8.37 7.77 12.81
C ALA A 53 -8.07 8.31 14.20
N VAL A 54 -6.78 8.36 14.59
CA VAL A 54 -6.34 8.92 15.87
C VAL A 54 -6.66 10.41 15.98
N LYS A 55 -6.40 11.18 14.91
CA LYS A 55 -6.70 12.61 14.89
C LYS A 55 -8.20 12.87 15.13
N THR A 56 -9.05 12.15 14.39
CA THR A 56 -10.52 12.23 14.56
C THR A 56 -10.96 11.79 15.95
N LEU A 57 -10.36 10.75 16.53
CA LEU A 57 -10.67 10.29 17.88
C LEU A 57 -10.26 11.31 18.96
N MET A 58 -9.16 12.05 18.74
CA MET A 58 -8.72 13.15 19.61
C MET A 58 -9.55 14.43 19.44
N GLY A 59 -10.64 14.41 18.67
CA GLY A 59 -11.54 15.55 18.51
C GLY A 59 -10.96 16.70 17.66
N LYS A 60 -9.98 16.41 16.80
CA LYS A 60 -9.36 17.35 15.85
C LYS A 60 -9.40 16.80 14.41
#